data_AF-A0A5C5TPP9-F1
#
_entry.id   AF-A0A5C5TPP9-F1
#
_cell.length_a   1.000
_cell.length_b   1.000
_cell.length_c   1.000
_cell.angle_alpha   90.00
_cell.angle_beta   90.00
_cell.angle_gamma   90.00
#
_symmetry.space_group_name_H-M   'P 1'
#
loop_
_entity.id
_entity.type
_entity.pdbx_description
1 polymer ?
#
loop_
_entity_poly.entity_id
_entity_poly.type
_entity_poly.pdbx_seq_one_letter_code
_entity_poly.pdbx_strand_id
1 'polypeptide(L)'
;MDGNAIDSVSSVTCRFRRTAACGTVWGPSTSGERKRIMQKGLIVGAIGLALAGALIGSVAVAQGDPIAARKDNRKQAGAQMKAIKGIVDAKGPASGVVPAAAKLKELSLAFPALFPAGSDKGETKALPVVWTDMPGFTAANKAEAAAIDALAVAAASGDMAKVGEAFGNAAKTCGACHDKFRAK
;
A
#
# COMPACT_ATOMS: atom_id res chain seq x y z
N MET A 1 -3.93 20.04 63.88
CA MET A 1 -3.24 21.05 64.71
C MET A 1 -1.85 21.19 64.11
N ASP A 2 -1.59 22.39 63.57
CA ASP A 2 -0.28 23.05 63.38
C ASP A 2 0.72 22.33 62.44
N GLY A 3 1.38 22.94 61.46
CA GLY A 3 1.74 24.32 61.15
C GLY A 3 3.20 24.30 60.65
N ASN A 4 3.50 24.98 59.52
CA ASN A 4 4.85 25.47 59.09
C ASN A 4 5.98 24.43 58.85
N ALA A 5 6.99 24.55 57.98
CA ALA A 5 7.40 25.43 56.89
C ALA A 5 8.68 24.79 56.27
N ILE A 6 8.99 25.14 55.00
CA ILE A 6 10.32 25.26 54.34
C ILE A 6 11.23 23.98 54.24
N ASP A 7 11.97 23.66 53.17
CA ASP A 7 12.75 24.46 52.23
C ASP A 7 13.20 23.62 51.00
N SER A 8 13.33 24.30 49.83
CA SER A 8 14.43 24.20 48.82
C SER A 8 14.74 22.83 48.15
N VAL A 9 14.99 22.66 46.85
CA VAL A 9 15.79 23.45 45.90
C VAL A 9 15.50 23.00 44.45
N SER A 10 15.80 23.89 43.50
CA SER A 10 16.26 23.60 42.13
C SER A 10 15.23 23.40 41.01
N SER A 11 14.66 24.55 40.64
CA SER A 11 14.41 25.00 39.27
C SER A 11 15.46 24.58 38.23
N VAL A 12 15.03 23.93 37.14
CA VAL A 12 15.70 24.00 35.84
C VAL A 12 14.77 24.70 34.86
N THR A 13 15.23 25.88 34.47
CA THR A 13 14.61 26.90 33.65
C THR A 13 14.45 26.46 32.19
N CYS A 14 13.23 26.46 31.65
CA CYS A 14 13.00 26.48 30.21
C CYS A 14 12.90 27.94 29.75
N ARG A 15 14.03 28.52 29.31
CA ARG A 15 14.10 29.89 28.80
C ARG A 15 13.89 29.89 27.29
N PHE A 16 12.67 30.16 26.86
CA PHE A 16 12.36 30.46 25.46
C PHE A 16 12.88 31.87 25.14
N ARG A 17 13.94 31.98 24.33
CA ARG A 17 14.40 33.26 23.78
C ARG A 17 14.47 33.17 22.26
N ARG A 18 13.48 33.78 21.59
CA ARG A 18 13.56 34.19 20.18
C ARG A 18 14.62 35.28 20.07
N THR A 19 15.63 35.06 19.24
CA THR A 19 16.48 36.12 18.70
C THR A 19 16.65 35.90 17.20
N ALA A 20 16.35 36.96 16.46
CA ALA A 20 16.49 37.05 15.02
C ALA A 20 17.92 37.46 14.61
N ALA A 21 18.29 37.03 13.40
CA ALA A 21 19.11 37.68 12.37
C ALA A 21 20.58 38.08 12.66
N CYS A 22 21.50 37.45 11.91
CA CYS A 22 22.67 38.00 11.20
C CYS A 22 23.42 36.76 10.64
N GLY A 23 23.93 36.61 9.42
CA GLY A 23 24.10 37.42 8.24
C GLY A 23 25.00 36.58 7.31
N THR A 24 24.81 36.61 6.01
CA THR A 24 25.87 36.23 5.06
C THR A 24 25.67 37.01 3.77
N VAL A 25 26.64 37.88 3.51
CA VAL A 25 26.83 38.64 2.28
C VAL A 25 27.39 37.70 1.20
N TRP A 26 27.17 38.03 -0.08
CA TRP A 26 28.06 37.93 -1.26
C TRP A 26 27.17 38.11 -2.51
N GLY A 27 27.31 39.24 -3.23
CA GLY A 27 26.60 39.57 -4.48
C GLY A 27 27.33 39.06 -5.74
N PRO A 28 27.21 39.66 -6.94
CA PRO A 28 26.19 40.62 -7.44
C PRO A 28 25.64 40.29 -8.87
N SER A 29 24.58 41.02 -9.24
CA SER A 29 24.25 41.57 -10.57
C SER A 29 24.35 40.72 -11.85
N THR A 30 23.18 40.38 -12.43
CA THR A 30 22.95 40.62 -13.87
C THR A 30 21.58 41.26 -14.11
N SER A 31 21.67 42.35 -14.86
CA SER A 31 20.63 43.15 -15.48
C SER A 31 19.76 42.33 -16.44
N GLY A 32 18.48 42.69 -16.58
CA GLY A 32 17.74 42.31 -17.78
C GLY A 32 16.23 42.36 -17.67
N GLU A 33 15.67 43.52 -17.95
CA GLU A 33 14.41 43.68 -18.66
C GLU A 33 13.08 43.42 -17.92
N ARG A 34 12.62 44.46 -17.21
CA ARG A 34 11.19 44.72 -17.05
C ARG A 34 10.65 45.35 -18.35
N LYS A 35 9.77 44.65 -19.06
CA LYS A 35 8.75 45.29 -19.90
C LYS A 35 7.36 44.91 -19.41
N ARG A 36 6.76 45.81 -18.61
CA ARG A 36 5.30 45.91 -18.50
C ARG A 36 4.81 46.50 -19.81
N ILE A 37 3.84 45.91 -20.49
CA ILE A 37 2.71 46.65 -21.10
C ILE A 37 1.47 45.77 -21.04
N MET A 38 0.41 46.36 -20.51
CA MET A 38 -0.94 45.87 -20.30
C MET A 38 -1.68 45.54 -21.60
N GLN A 39 -2.57 44.54 -21.48
CA GLN A 39 -3.98 44.57 -21.88
C GLN A 39 -4.41 44.74 -23.36
N LYS A 40 -5.42 43.91 -23.69
CA LYS A 40 -6.49 44.04 -24.69
C LYS A 40 -6.24 43.38 -26.05
N GLY A 41 -7.06 42.37 -26.33
CA GLY A 41 -7.21 41.76 -27.66
C GLY A 41 -8.03 40.48 -27.65
N LEU A 42 -9.31 40.58 -27.32
CA LEU A 42 -10.33 39.53 -27.52
C LEU A 42 -10.79 39.60 -28.99
N ILE A 43 -10.42 38.63 -29.85
CA ILE A 43 -11.07 38.32 -31.16
C ILE A 43 -10.71 36.84 -31.47
N VAL A 44 -11.55 35.83 -31.17
CA VAL A 44 -12.64 35.23 -31.99
C VAL A 44 -12.23 34.83 -33.43
N GLY A 45 -12.23 33.53 -33.71
CA GLY A 45 -12.15 32.92 -35.04
C GLY A 45 -11.95 31.41 -34.93
N ALA A 46 -12.99 30.61 -34.65
CA ALA A 46 -13.92 29.99 -35.61
C ALA A 46 -13.37 28.72 -36.31
N ILE A 47 -13.85 27.57 -35.84
CA ILE A 47 -14.37 26.40 -36.59
C ILE A 47 -13.42 25.68 -37.56
N GLY A 48 -13.07 24.44 -37.16
CA GLY A 48 -12.69 23.35 -38.05
C GLY A 48 -13.11 22.02 -37.43
N LEU A 49 -14.38 21.65 -37.58
CA LEU A 49 -14.92 20.33 -37.25
C LEU A 49 -14.60 19.38 -38.41
N ALA A 50 -13.76 18.38 -38.18
CA ALA A 50 -13.71 17.19 -39.04
C ALA A 50 -13.36 15.95 -38.19
N LEU A 51 -14.36 15.06 -38.12
CA LEU A 51 -14.38 13.76 -37.49
C LEU A 51 -13.40 12.78 -38.14
N ALA A 52 -12.68 11.96 -37.35
CA ALA A 52 -12.53 10.52 -37.54
C ALA A 52 -11.43 9.94 -36.63
N GLY A 53 -11.75 8.83 -35.96
CA GLY A 53 -10.76 7.95 -35.35
C GLY A 53 -10.79 7.92 -33.83
N ALA A 54 -11.84 7.31 -33.27
CA ALA A 54 -11.75 6.69 -31.95
C ALA A 54 -10.70 5.58 -32.00
N LEU A 55 -9.44 5.95 -31.77
CA LEU A 55 -8.44 5.01 -31.27
C LEU A 55 -8.50 5.07 -29.76
N ILE A 56 -9.51 4.40 -29.18
CA ILE A 56 -9.30 3.77 -27.87
C ILE A 56 -8.45 2.53 -28.15
N GLY A 57 -7.23 2.76 -28.64
CA GLY A 57 -6.17 1.77 -28.57
C GLY A 57 -5.85 1.68 -27.09
N SER A 58 -6.27 0.59 -26.45
CA SER A 58 -5.76 0.20 -25.16
C SER A 58 -4.26 0.40 -25.18
N VAL A 59 -3.76 1.37 -24.42
CA VAL A 59 -2.34 1.46 -24.14
C VAL A 59 -1.97 0.11 -23.54
N ALA A 60 -1.37 -0.75 -24.35
CA ALA A 60 -0.63 -1.89 -23.86
C ALA A 60 0.53 -1.28 -23.08
N VAL A 61 0.29 -0.97 -21.81
CA VAL A 61 1.35 -0.71 -20.86
C VAL A 61 2.23 -1.95 -20.94
N ALA A 62 3.41 -1.77 -21.53
CA ALA A 62 4.51 -2.72 -21.46
C ALA A 62 5.01 -2.75 -20.01
N GLN A 63 4.16 -3.24 -19.12
CA GLN A 63 4.55 -3.85 -17.86
C GLN A 63 4.44 -5.36 -18.12
N GLY A 64 5.45 -6.13 -17.70
CA GLY A 64 5.58 -7.55 -18.07
C GLY A 64 4.32 -8.39 -17.88
N ASP A 65 4.30 -9.60 -18.44
CA ASP A 65 3.13 -10.50 -18.47
C ASP A 65 2.37 -10.50 -17.11
N PRO A 66 1.15 -9.91 -17.04
CA PRO A 66 0.40 -9.81 -15.79
C PRO A 66 0.02 -11.19 -15.24
N ILE A 67 -0.05 -12.20 -16.11
CA ILE A 67 -0.34 -13.58 -15.72
C ILE A 67 0.86 -14.19 -15.00
N ALA A 68 2.07 -14.01 -15.52
CA ALA A 68 3.30 -14.39 -14.83
C ALA A 68 3.44 -13.65 -13.50
N ALA A 69 3.21 -12.33 -13.48
CA ALA A 69 3.33 -11.51 -12.26
C ALA A 69 2.36 -11.95 -11.15
N ARG A 70 1.08 -12.20 -11.47
CA ARG A 70 0.11 -12.66 -10.45
C ARG A 70 0.41 -14.08 -9.96
N LYS A 71 0.91 -14.96 -10.83
CA LYS A 71 1.35 -16.31 -10.45
C LYS A 71 2.54 -16.25 -9.49
N ASP A 72 3.53 -15.41 -9.79
CA ASP A 72 4.69 -15.23 -8.94
C ASP A 72 4.31 -14.62 -7.58
N ASN A 73 3.48 -13.59 -7.58
CA ASN A 73 2.95 -12.99 -6.36
C ASN A 73 2.27 -14.03 -5.45
N ARG A 74 1.43 -14.93 -6.00
CA ARG A 74 0.79 -16.00 -5.21
C ARG A 74 1.74 -17.14 -4.84
N LYS A 75 2.76 -17.41 -5.65
CA LYS A 75 3.83 -18.36 -5.29
C LYS A 75 4.60 -17.86 -4.07
N GLN A 76 4.98 -16.58 -4.07
CA GLN A 76 5.63 -15.96 -2.92
C GLN A 76 4.70 -15.97 -1.69
N ALA A 77 3.42 -15.64 -1.84
CA ALA A 77 2.46 -15.70 -0.75
C ALA A 77 2.33 -17.13 -0.18
N GLY A 78 2.26 -18.14 -1.04
CA GLY A 78 2.25 -19.54 -0.63
C GLY A 78 3.52 -19.96 0.13
N ALA A 79 4.68 -19.43 -0.25
CA ALA A 79 5.94 -19.68 0.46
C ALA A 79 5.92 -19.05 1.87
N GLN A 80 5.42 -17.82 2.01
CA GLN A 80 5.29 -17.17 3.33
C GLN A 80 4.29 -17.91 4.22
N MET A 81 3.14 -18.34 3.70
CA MET A 81 2.19 -19.15 4.46
C MET A 81 2.82 -20.46 4.95
N LYS A 82 3.65 -21.12 4.13
CA LYS A 82 4.40 -22.32 4.54
C LYS A 82 5.42 -22.02 5.63
N ALA A 83 6.13 -20.88 5.53
CA ALA A 83 7.08 -20.47 6.56
C ALA A 83 6.39 -20.24 7.91
N ILE A 84 5.25 -19.54 7.91
CA ILE A 84 4.44 -19.32 9.11
C ILE A 84 3.94 -20.65 9.66
N LYS A 85 3.42 -21.53 8.80
CA LYS A 85 2.98 -22.87 9.21
C LYS A 85 4.10 -23.65 9.89
N GLY A 86 5.31 -23.62 9.34
CA GLY A 86 6.47 -24.29 9.94
C GLY A 86 6.78 -23.77 11.35
N ILE A 87 6.65 -22.46 11.58
CA ILE A 87 6.84 -21.85 12.90
C ILE A 87 5.73 -22.28 13.86
N VAL A 88 4.47 -22.27 13.41
CA VAL A 88 3.31 -22.69 14.20
C VAL A 88 3.41 -24.17 14.59
N ASP A 89 3.71 -25.05 13.62
CA ASP A 89 3.84 -26.49 13.85
C ASP A 89 4.99 -26.82 14.81
N ALA A 90 6.13 -26.11 14.66
CA ALA A 90 7.30 -26.27 15.52
C ALA A 90 7.12 -25.62 16.90
N LYS A 91 6.00 -24.94 17.16
CA LYS A 91 5.78 -24.11 18.36
C LYS A 91 6.94 -23.14 18.60
N GLY A 92 7.46 -22.56 17.51
CA GLY A 92 8.55 -21.60 17.54
C GLY A 92 8.13 -20.26 18.16
N PRO A 93 9.06 -19.29 18.24
CA PRO A 93 8.73 -17.98 18.79
C PRO A 93 7.75 -17.24 17.88
N ALA A 94 6.73 -16.62 18.47
CA ALA A 94 5.72 -15.84 17.74
C ALA A 94 6.33 -14.70 16.91
N SER A 95 7.45 -14.12 17.38
CA SER A 95 8.21 -13.09 16.65
C SER A 95 8.70 -13.56 15.28
N GLY A 96 8.91 -14.86 15.08
CA GLY A 96 9.30 -15.43 13.79
C GLY A 96 8.23 -15.28 12.69
N VAL A 97 6.96 -15.08 13.06
CA VAL A 97 5.84 -14.93 12.12
C VAL A 97 5.77 -13.53 11.51
N VAL A 98 6.24 -12.51 12.23
CA VAL A 98 6.17 -11.10 11.85
C VAL A 98 6.72 -10.80 10.44
N PRO A 99 7.94 -11.22 10.06
CA PRO A 99 8.47 -10.92 8.73
C PRO A 99 7.65 -11.56 7.59
N ALA A 100 7.18 -12.79 7.79
CA ALA A 100 6.38 -13.50 6.80
C ALA A 100 4.97 -12.89 6.67
N ALA A 101 4.36 -12.48 7.79
CA ALA A 101 3.08 -11.77 7.79
C ALA A 101 3.18 -10.40 7.08
N ALA A 102 4.26 -9.65 7.32
CA ALA A 102 4.50 -8.38 6.64
C ALA A 102 4.64 -8.57 5.11
N LYS A 103 5.39 -9.59 4.67
CA LYS A 103 5.52 -9.89 3.24
C LYS A 103 4.20 -10.34 2.62
N LEU A 104 3.40 -11.14 3.34
CA LEU A 104 2.06 -11.53 2.89
C LEU A 104 1.16 -10.30 2.67
N LYS A 105 1.21 -9.34 3.58
CA LYS A 105 0.43 -8.11 3.48
C LYS A 105 0.80 -7.31 2.24
N GLU A 106 2.09 -7.10 2.01
CA GLU A 106 2.60 -6.42 0.81
C GLU A 106 2.11 -7.10 -0.48
N LEU A 107 2.25 -8.43 -0.56
CA LEU A 107 1.82 -9.20 -1.72
C LEU A 107 0.30 -9.14 -1.92
N SER A 108 -0.48 -9.18 -0.83
CA SER A 108 -1.94 -9.09 -0.87
C SER A 108 -2.39 -7.73 -1.40
N LEU A 109 -1.79 -6.63 -0.96
CA LEU A 109 -2.13 -5.28 -1.42
C LEU A 109 -1.82 -5.05 -2.91
N ALA A 110 -0.72 -5.63 -3.41
CA ALA A 110 -0.35 -5.54 -4.81
C ALA A 110 -1.21 -6.42 -5.74
N PHE A 111 -1.89 -7.44 -5.20
CA PHE A 111 -2.49 -8.51 -5.99
C PHE A 111 -3.62 -8.06 -6.93
N PRO A 112 -4.57 -7.21 -6.53
CA PRO A 112 -5.69 -6.82 -7.41
C PRO A 112 -5.25 -6.07 -8.67
N ALA A 113 -4.16 -5.31 -8.59
CA ALA A 113 -3.62 -4.57 -9.73
C ALA A 113 -3.08 -5.48 -10.84
N LEU A 114 -2.85 -6.78 -10.54
CA LEU A 114 -2.33 -7.77 -11.48
C LEU A 114 -3.44 -8.44 -12.32
N PHE A 115 -4.66 -7.89 -12.30
CA PHE A 115 -5.81 -8.34 -13.08
C PHE A 115 -6.31 -7.24 -14.05
N PRO A 116 -5.46 -6.73 -14.97
CA PRO A 116 -5.92 -5.77 -15.96
C PRO A 116 -6.97 -6.41 -16.88
N ALA A 117 -7.82 -5.59 -17.50
CA ALA A 117 -8.76 -6.04 -18.52
C ALA A 117 -8.02 -6.75 -19.67
N GLY A 118 -8.58 -7.84 -20.19
CA GLY A 118 -7.97 -8.64 -21.25
C GLY A 118 -6.90 -9.64 -20.80
N SER A 119 -6.60 -9.71 -19.49
CA SER A 119 -5.70 -10.75 -18.92
C SER A 119 -6.44 -12.03 -18.51
N ASP A 120 -7.65 -12.23 -19.05
CA ASP A 120 -8.52 -13.39 -18.91
C ASP A 120 -8.16 -14.54 -19.87
N LYS A 121 -7.31 -14.25 -20.86
CA LYS A 121 -6.88 -15.20 -21.90
C LYS A 121 -5.46 -15.72 -21.63
N GLY A 122 -5.18 -16.93 -22.10
CA GLY A 122 -3.87 -17.59 -21.98
C GLY A 122 -3.78 -18.58 -20.81
N GLU A 123 -2.57 -18.89 -20.39
CA GLU A 123 -2.29 -19.87 -19.33
C GLU A 123 -2.67 -19.33 -17.94
N THR A 124 -3.96 -19.31 -17.61
CA THR A 124 -4.45 -18.78 -16.34
C THR A 124 -5.49 -19.68 -15.68
N LYS A 125 -5.44 -19.76 -14.35
CA LYS A 125 -6.48 -20.36 -13.51
C LYS A 125 -7.46 -19.32 -12.94
N ALA A 126 -7.31 -18.04 -13.27
CA ALA A 126 -8.28 -17.02 -12.87
C ALA A 126 -9.58 -17.22 -13.66
N LEU A 127 -10.71 -17.37 -12.97
CA LEU A 127 -12.00 -17.54 -13.61
C LEU A 127 -12.48 -16.19 -14.18
N PRO A 128 -13.27 -16.19 -15.28
CA PRO A 128 -13.85 -14.96 -15.85
C PRO A 128 -14.63 -14.10 -14.85
N VAL A 129 -15.16 -14.74 -13.79
CA VAL A 129 -15.89 -14.08 -12.69
C VAL A 129 -15.07 -13.03 -11.95
N VAL A 130 -13.74 -13.07 -12.02
CA VAL A 130 -12.88 -12.00 -11.48
C VAL A 130 -13.17 -10.67 -12.18
N TRP A 131 -13.37 -10.68 -13.50
CA TRP A 131 -13.63 -9.46 -14.27
C TRP A 131 -15.09 -9.05 -14.22
N THR A 132 -16.04 -9.99 -14.09
CA THR A 132 -17.46 -9.64 -13.97
C THR A 132 -17.85 -9.22 -12.55
N ASP A 133 -17.12 -9.66 -11.52
CA ASP A 133 -17.30 -9.28 -10.11
C ASP A 133 -15.97 -8.79 -9.49
N MET A 134 -15.35 -7.80 -10.14
CA MET A 134 -14.15 -7.14 -9.61
C MET A 134 -14.36 -6.52 -8.20
N PRO A 135 -15.54 -5.95 -7.87
CA PRO A 135 -15.84 -5.51 -6.51
C PRO A 135 -15.80 -6.66 -5.49
N GLY A 136 -16.41 -7.81 -5.80
CA GLY A 136 -16.36 -8.98 -4.93
C GLY A 136 -14.96 -9.57 -4.80
N PHE A 137 -14.18 -9.57 -5.88
CA PHE A 137 -12.79 -10.02 -5.86
C PHE A 137 -11.90 -9.13 -4.98
N THR A 138 -12.00 -7.81 -5.16
CA THR A 138 -11.26 -6.85 -4.33
C THR A 138 -11.70 -6.88 -2.87
N ALA A 139 -12.99 -7.12 -2.59
CA ALA A 139 -13.48 -7.32 -1.23
C ALA A 139 -12.91 -8.60 -0.59
N ALA A 140 -12.84 -9.71 -1.33
CA ALA A 140 -12.23 -10.95 -0.84
C ALA A 140 -10.73 -10.76 -0.54
N ASN A 141 -10.00 -10.05 -1.40
CA ASN A 141 -8.60 -9.72 -1.16
C ASN A 141 -8.42 -8.75 0.03
N LYS A 142 -9.32 -7.78 0.24
CA LYS A 142 -9.31 -6.94 1.45
C LYS A 142 -9.53 -7.77 2.72
N ALA A 143 -10.42 -8.76 2.67
CA ALA A 143 -10.63 -9.68 3.80
C ALA A 143 -9.38 -10.52 4.10
N GLU A 144 -8.67 -11.00 3.07
CA GLU A 144 -7.35 -11.63 3.21
C GLU A 144 -6.36 -10.68 3.89
N ALA A 145 -6.24 -9.45 3.38
CA ALA A 145 -5.34 -8.45 3.92
C ALA A 145 -5.63 -8.11 5.40
N ALA A 146 -6.91 -8.06 5.80
CA ALA A 146 -7.32 -7.83 7.18
C ALA A 146 -7.01 -9.03 8.08
N ALA A 147 -7.19 -10.26 7.59
CA ALA A 147 -6.82 -11.46 8.34
C ALA A 147 -5.30 -11.57 8.55
N ILE A 148 -4.49 -11.12 7.58
CA ILE A 148 -3.04 -11.03 7.71
C ILE A 148 -2.64 -9.99 8.78
N ASP A 149 -3.33 -8.85 8.86
CA ASP A 149 -3.08 -7.86 9.92
C ASP A 149 -3.39 -8.44 11.31
N ALA A 150 -4.49 -9.17 11.44
CA ALA A 150 -4.84 -9.87 12.69
C ALA A 150 -3.77 -10.91 13.08
N LEU A 151 -3.19 -11.61 12.11
CA LEU A 151 -2.07 -12.53 12.32
C LEU A 151 -0.81 -11.79 12.81
N ALA A 152 -0.49 -10.62 12.24
CA ALA A 152 0.63 -9.81 12.70
C ALA A 152 0.43 -9.30 14.14
N VAL A 153 -0.79 -8.89 14.50
CA VAL A 153 -1.14 -8.51 15.88
C VAL A 153 -1.03 -9.69 16.83
N ALA A 154 -1.51 -10.87 16.44
CA ALA A 154 -1.36 -12.09 17.23
C ALA A 154 0.12 -12.44 17.44
N ALA A 155 0.95 -12.33 16.41
CA ALA A 155 2.39 -12.54 16.50
C ALA A 155 3.07 -11.57 17.47
N ALA A 156 2.66 -10.29 17.46
CA ALA A 156 3.17 -9.28 18.38
C ALA A 156 2.78 -9.53 19.84
N SER A 157 1.69 -10.27 20.10
CA SER A 157 1.26 -10.61 21.46
C SER A 157 2.12 -11.68 22.15
N GLY A 158 2.96 -12.41 21.39
CA GLY A 158 3.77 -13.52 21.91
C GLY A 158 3.00 -14.83 22.15
N ASP A 159 1.67 -14.82 21.98
CA ASP A 159 0.81 -15.97 22.26
C ASP A 159 0.67 -16.88 21.03
N MET A 160 1.35 -18.03 21.07
CA MET A 160 1.33 -18.99 19.96
C MET A 160 -0.02 -19.65 19.73
N ALA A 161 -0.91 -19.71 20.72
CA ALA A 161 -2.26 -20.22 20.50
C ALA A 161 -3.06 -19.22 19.64
N LYS A 162 -2.96 -17.92 19.95
CA LYS A 162 -3.57 -16.86 19.13
C LYS A 162 -2.98 -16.80 17.73
N VAL A 163 -1.67 -17.00 17.58
CA VAL A 163 -1.01 -17.08 16.27
C VAL A 163 -1.58 -18.24 15.44
N GLY A 164 -1.74 -19.42 16.05
CA GLY A 164 -2.31 -20.58 15.37
C GLY A 164 -3.76 -20.34 14.90
N GLU A 165 -4.60 -19.74 15.75
CA GLU A 165 -5.97 -19.37 15.40
C GLU A 165 -6.01 -18.33 14.27
N ALA A 166 -5.23 -17.26 14.40
CA ALA A 166 -5.16 -16.21 13.39
C ALA A 166 -4.63 -16.73 12.05
N PHE A 167 -3.65 -17.64 12.08
CA PHE A 167 -3.13 -18.29 10.88
C PHE A 167 -4.20 -19.14 10.21
N GLY A 168 -4.98 -19.91 10.96
CA GLY A 168 -6.12 -20.67 10.45
C GLY A 168 -7.17 -19.78 9.81
N ASN A 169 -7.48 -18.64 10.43
CA ASN A 169 -8.42 -17.67 9.87
C ASN A 169 -7.90 -17.01 8.59
N ALA A 170 -6.61 -16.64 8.54
CA ALA A 170 -5.97 -16.15 7.31
C ALA A 170 -6.03 -17.21 6.20
N ALA A 171 -5.71 -18.48 6.49
CA ALA A 171 -5.77 -19.56 5.51
C ALA A 171 -7.17 -19.77 4.92
N LYS A 172 -8.23 -19.60 5.73
CA LYS A 172 -9.63 -19.66 5.25
C LYS A 172 -9.93 -18.58 4.21
N THR A 173 -9.38 -17.36 4.36
CA THR A 173 -9.60 -16.29 3.36
C THR A 173 -8.96 -16.63 2.01
N CYS A 174 -7.78 -17.25 2.01
CA CYS A 174 -7.14 -17.78 0.81
C CYS A 174 -8.02 -18.84 0.13
N GLY A 175 -8.61 -19.75 0.92
CA GLY A 175 -9.54 -20.77 0.43
C GLY A 175 -10.80 -20.16 -0.19
N ALA A 176 -11.47 -19.27 0.53
CA ALA A 176 -12.69 -18.61 0.07
C ALA A 176 -12.50 -17.83 -1.25
N CYS A 177 -11.35 -17.17 -1.42
CA CYS A 177 -11.01 -16.51 -2.67
C CYS A 177 -10.80 -17.53 -3.81
N HIS A 178 -10.07 -18.62 -3.56
CA HIS A 178 -9.85 -19.67 -4.55
C HIS A 178 -11.15 -20.37 -4.97
N ASP A 179 -12.07 -20.61 -4.04
CA ASP A 179 -13.33 -21.29 -4.33
C ASP A 179 -14.21 -20.52 -5.30
N LYS A 180 -14.21 -19.18 -5.21
CA LYS A 180 -15.01 -18.31 -6.07
C LYS A 180 -14.30 -17.89 -7.35
N PHE A 181 -12.99 -17.63 -7.29
CA PHE A 181 -12.27 -16.91 -8.35
C PHE A 181 -11.18 -17.71 -9.06
N ARG A 182 -10.88 -18.95 -8.63
CA ARG A 182 -9.81 -19.77 -9.22
C ARG A 182 -10.33 -21.14 -9.68
N ALA A 183 -9.98 -21.53 -10.89
CA ALA A 183 -10.14 -22.90 -11.37
C ALA A 183 -9.32 -23.88 -10.50
N LYS A 184 -9.87 -25.07 -10.25
CA LYS A 184 -9.21 -26.13 -9.45
C LYS A 184 -8.06 -26.75 -10.26
#